data_AF-A0A7J6R0I0-F1
#
_entry.id   AF-A0A7J6R0I0-F1
#
_cell.length_a   1.000
_cell.length_b   1.000
_cell.length_c   1.000
_cell.angle_alpha   90.00
_cell.angle_beta   90.00
_cell.angle_gamma   90.00
#
_symmetry.space_group_name_H-M   'P 1'
#
loop_
_entity.id
_entity.type
_entity.pdbx_description
1 polymer ?
#
loop_
_entity_poly.entity_id
_entity_poly.type
_entity_poly.pdbx_seq_one_letter_code
_entity_poly.pdbx_strand_id
1 'polypeptide(L)'
;IQAMDDVDTAMVTLKYPNGLLATVNTSRIAPYGYDQRVEVFGPKGMATAENERESTVTLATDAGFQSARAEYSFPERYPEAYLESDAEFIRMVIEKKKEDPADNDRFVMLDKVARAAEMSLHENRVVFLNEFDN
;
A
#
# COMPACT_ATOMS: atom_id res chain seq x y z
N ILE A 1 -5.96 20.66 -3.60
CA ILE A 1 -5.54 19.59 -4.53
C ILE A 1 -6.21 19.73 -5.89
N GLN A 2 -7.52 20.05 -5.98
CA GLN A 2 -8.19 20.27 -7.28
C GLN A 2 -7.51 21.35 -8.16
N ALA A 3 -7.00 22.44 -7.57
CA ALA A 3 -6.25 23.47 -8.31
C ALA A 3 -4.90 22.96 -8.88
N MET A 4 -4.46 21.77 -8.50
CA MET A 4 -3.28 21.07 -9.03
C MET A 4 -3.66 19.91 -9.96
N ASP A 5 -4.95 19.79 -10.34
CA ASP A 5 -5.50 18.65 -11.08
C ASP A 5 -5.25 17.30 -10.39
N ASP A 6 -5.28 17.30 -9.05
CA ASP A 6 -4.99 16.13 -8.21
C ASP A 6 -6.21 15.72 -7.36
N VAL A 7 -6.23 14.44 -6.95
CA VAL A 7 -7.29 13.81 -6.15
C VAL A 7 -6.83 13.53 -4.72
N ASP A 8 -7.74 13.59 -3.75
CA ASP A 8 -7.45 13.17 -2.36
C ASP A 8 -7.81 11.72 -2.11
N THR A 9 -8.71 11.18 -2.94
CA THR A 9 -9.31 9.86 -2.76
C THR A 9 -9.34 9.17 -4.10
N ALA A 10 -8.80 7.95 -4.16
CA ALA A 10 -8.76 7.16 -5.38
C ALA A 10 -9.07 5.69 -5.10
N MET A 11 -9.68 5.04 -6.10
CA MET A 11 -9.84 3.58 -6.15
C MET A 11 -9.28 3.08 -7.47
N VAL A 12 -8.32 2.16 -7.39
CA VAL A 12 -7.71 1.50 -8.55
C VAL A 12 -8.12 0.04 -8.55
N THR A 13 -8.59 -0.47 -9.69
CA THR A 13 -8.86 -1.89 -9.89
C THR A 13 -7.89 -2.46 -10.91
N LEU A 14 -7.17 -3.52 -10.54
CA LEU A 14 -6.19 -4.22 -11.35
C LEU A 14 -6.74 -5.60 -11.72
N LYS A 15 -6.51 -6.01 -12.98
CA LYS A 15 -6.79 -7.37 -13.45
C LYS A 15 -5.50 -8.00 -13.97
N TYR A 16 -5.10 -9.08 -13.34
CA TYR A 16 -3.92 -9.84 -13.73
C TYR A 16 -4.22 -10.82 -14.87
N PRO A 17 -3.21 -11.27 -15.63
CA PRO A 17 -3.38 -12.22 -16.73
C PRO A 17 -4.05 -13.55 -16.32
N ASN A 18 -3.83 -13.98 -15.07
CA ASN A 18 -4.43 -15.20 -14.51
C ASN A 18 -5.88 -14.99 -14.02
N GLY A 19 -6.45 -13.80 -14.18
CA GLY A 19 -7.80 -13.46 -13.72
C GLY A 19 -7.88 -12.99 -12.27
N LEU A 20 -6.78 -12.91 -11.53
CA LEU A 20 -6.76 -12.28 -10.20
C LEU A 20 -7.19 -10.82 -10.32
N LEU A 21 -8.04 -10.39 -9.40
CA LEU A 21 -8.44 -9.00 -9.24
C LEU A 21 -7.80 -8.45 -7.97
N ALA A 22 -7.28 -7.23 -8.05
CA ALA A 22 -6.80 -6.50 -6.89
C ALA A 22 -7.41 -5.10 -6.90
N THR A 23 -7.73 -4.58 -5.71
CA THR A 23 -8.25 -3.22 -5.55
C THR A 23 -7.39 -2.47 -4.55
N VAL A 24 -7.05 -1.23 -4.88
CA VAL A 24 -6.30 -0.33 -4.00
C VAL A 24 -7.15 0.91 -3.77
N ASN A 25 -7.40 1.21 -2.49
CA ASN A 25 -8.13 2.40 -2.07
C ASN A 25 -7.18 3.30 -1.30
N THR A 26 -7.13 4.58 -1.65
CA THR A 26 -6.30 5.56 -0.96
C THR A 26 -7.13 6.78 -0.60
N SER A 27 -6.79 7.39 0.53
CA SER A 27 -7.32 8.67 0.99
C SER A 27 -6.20 9.47 1.64
N ARG A 28 -6.14 10.77 1.35
CA ARG A 28 -5.24 11.70 2.06
C ARG A 28 -5.69 12.00 3.48
N ILE A 29 -6.92 11.62 3.86
CA ILE A 29 -7.52 11.91 5.16
C ILE A 29 -8.05 10.63 5.81
N ALA A 30 -7.49 10.29 6.96
CA ALA A 30 -7.97 9.23 7.84
C ALA A 30 -7.92 9.74 9.30
N PRO A 31 -9.03 10.28 9.86
CA PRO A 31 -9.01 10.95 11.16
C PRO A 31 -8.74 9.99 12.33
N TYR A 32 -8.80 8.69 12.10
CA TYR A 32 -8.57 7.62 13.07
C TYR A 32 -7.14 7.04 13.05
N GLY A 33 -6.22 7.64 12.28
CA GLY A 33 -4.83 7.23 12.15
C GLY A 33 -4.51 6.65 10.77
N TYR A 34 -3.28 6.15 10.59
CA TYR A 34 -2.84 5.51 9.35
C TYR A 34 -3.62 4.22 9.10
N ASP A 35 -4.41 4.20 8.01
CA ASP A 35 -5.18 3.03 7.58
C ASP A 35 -4.43 2.29 6.48
N GLN A 36 -3.85 1.15 6.81
CA GLN A 36 -3.03 0.32 5.95
C GLN A 36 -3.37 -1.14 6.22
N ARG A 37 -4.28 -1.66 5.39
CA ARG A 37 -4.76 -3.03 5.48
C ARG A 37 -4.53 -3.74 4.17
N VAL A 38 -4.30 -5.05 4.28
CA VAL A 38 -4.17 -5.93 3.13
C VAL A 38 -5.03 -7.15 3.37
N GLU A 39 -5.76 -7.57 2.35
CA GLU A 39 -6.55 -8.78 2.35
C GLU A 39 -6.22 -9.59 1.09
N VAL A 40 -6.03 -10.90 1.26
CA VAL A 40 -5.85 -11.84 0.14
C VAL A 40 -6.82 -12.99 0.34
N PHE A 41 -7.78 -13.11 -0.58
CA PHE A 41 -8.75 -14.19 -0.63
C PHE A 41 -8.39 -15.20 -1.73
N GLY A 42 -8.61 -16.49 -1.47
CA GLY A 42 -8.43 -17.53 -2.46
C GLY A 42 -9.21 -18.81 -2.12
N PRO A 43 -9.07 -19.86 -2.95
CA PRO A 43 -9.88 -21.08 -2.85
C PRO A 43 -9.78 -21.84 -1.52
N LYS A 44 -8.74 -21.58 -0.71
CA LYS A 44 -8.47 -22.26 0.56
C LYS A 44 -8.71 -21.38 1.79
N GLY A 45 -9.17 -20.14 1.61
CA GLY A 45 -9.41 -19.21 2.70
C GLY A 45 -8.91 -17.81 2.39
N MET A 46 -8.64 -17.07 3.47
CA MET A 46 -8.32 -15.64 3.42
C MET A 46 -7.28 -15.31 4.47
N ALA A 47 -6.39 -14.37 4.16
CA ALA A 47 -5.46 -13.77 5.10
C ALA A 47 -5.68 -12.25 5.12
N THR A 48 -5.64 -11.66 6.31
CA THR A 48 -5.73 -10.21 6.51
C THR A 48 -4.58 -9.71 7.37
N ALA A 49 -4.08 -8.53 7.05
CA ALA A 49 -3.24 -7.72 7.91
C ALA A 49 -4.04 -6.47 8.30
N GLU A 50 -4.31 -6.33 9.59
CA GLU A 50 -5.07 -5.22 10.16
C GLU A 50 -4.16 -4.05 10.56
N ASN A 51 -4.76 -2.91 10.90
CA ASN A 51 -4.02 -1.76 11.40
C ASN A 51 -3.36 -2.02 12.75
N GLU A 52 -2.13 -1.52 12.91
CA GLU A 52 -1.46 -1.43 14.19
C GLU A 52 -2.05 -0.27 15.00
N ARG A 53 -2.32 -0.53 16.28
CA ARG A 53 -2.94 0.42 17.21
C ARG A 53 -1.93 0.83 18.25
N GLU A 54 -2.07 2.06 18.74
CA GLU A 54 -1.17 2.62 19.76
C GLU A 54 -1.12 1.79 21.06
N SER A 55 -2.17 1.03 21.34
CA SER A 55 -2.17 0.05 22.42
C SER A 55 -3.21 -1.05 22.18
N THR A 56 -3.08 -2.14 22.94
CA THR A 56 -4.07 -3.22 23.01
C THR A 56 -5.22 -2.94 23.99
N VAL A 57 -5.24 -1.75 24.61
CA VAL A 57 -6.23 -1.39 25.64
C VAL A 57 -7.61 -1.22 25.02
N THR A 58 -8.62 -1.75 25.71
CA THR A 58 -10.03 -1.54 25.40
C THR A 58 -10.76 -1.07 26.64
N LEU A 59 -11.46 0.06 26.54
CA LEU A 59 -12.32 0.60 27.59
C LEU A 59 -13.76 0.09 27.38
N ALA A 60 -14.38 -0.48 28.42
CA ALA A 60 -15.77 -0.91 28.41
C ALA A 60 -16.61 -0.01 29.35
N THR A 61 -17.64 0.62 28.80
CA THR A 61 -18.60 1.46 29.54
C THR A 61 -20.04 1.09 29.16
N ASP A 62 -21.03 1.77 29.74
CA ASP A 62 -22.43 1.69 29.30
C ASP A 62 -22.65 2.17 27.85
N ALA A 63 -21.71 2.96 27.31
CA ALA A 63 -21.67 3.36 25.91
C ALA A 63 -21.02 2.33 24.96
N GLY A 64 -20.48 1.22 25.49
CA GLY A 64 -19.88 0.13 24.72
C GLY A 64 -18.36 0.02 24.86
N PHE A 65 -17.73 -0.64 23.88
CA PHE A 65 -16.28 -0.86 23.83
C PHE A 65 -15.59 0.22 22.98
N GLN A 66 -14.49 0.76 23.49
CA GLN A 66 -13.63 1.71 22.78
C GLN A 66 -12.20 1.19 22.76
N SER A 67 -11.60 1.09 21.57
CA SER A 67 -10.19 0.72 21.40
C SER A 67 -9.33 1.94 21.10
N ALA A 68 -8.01 1.80 21.25
CA ALA A 68 -7.07 2.80 20.76
C ALA A 68 -7.21 3.05 19.25
N ARG A 69 -6.83 4.25 18.82
CA ARG A 69 -6.72 4.63 17.40
C ARG A 69 -5.58 3.86 16.73
N ALA A 70 -5.57 3.85 15.39
CA ALA A 70 -4.40 3.42 14.65
C ALA A 70 -3.25 4.40 14.89
N GLU A 71 -2.01 3.93 14.72
CA GLU A 71 -0.82 4.80 14.82
C GLU A 71 -0.95 6.00 13.88
N TYR A 72 -0.60 7.19 14.37
CA TYR A 72 -1.05 8.44 13.74
C TYR A 72 -0.07 8.98 12.70
N SER A 73 1.20 8.59 12.79
CA SER A 73 2.23 9.11 11.91
C SER A 73 3.14 8.02 11.33
N PHE A 74 3.72 8.34 10.19
CA PHE A 74 4.66 7.47 9.51
C PHE A 74 5.87 7.04 10.36
N PRO A 75 6.53 7.92 11.15
CA PRO A 75 7.64 7.52 12.00
C PRO A 75 7.23 6.65 13.20
N GLU A 76 6.02 6.82 13.71
CA GLU A 76 5.46 5.93 14.74
C GLU A 76 5.13 4.56 14.15
N ARG A 77 4.62 4.55 12.91
CA ARG A 77 4.15 3.34 12.23
C ARG A 77 5.24 2.41 11.70
N TYR A 78 6.35 2.97 11.23
CA TYR A 78 7.37 2.21 10.51
C TYR A 78 8.76 2.14 11.14
N PRO A 79 8.97 2.33 12.47
CA PRO A 79 10.31 2.32 13.03
C PRO A 79 11.01 0.98 12.77
N GLU A 80 10.29 -0.14 12.94
CA GLU A 80 10.83 -1.48 12.69
C GLU A 80 11.12 -1.71 11.21
N ALA A 81 10.21 -1.32 10.31
CA ALA A 81 10.40 -1.48 8.88
C ALA A 81 11.65 -0.75 8.37
N TYR A 82 11.91 0.47 8.88
CA TYR A 82 13.11 1.23 8.55
C TYR A 82 14.38 0.64 9.14
N LEU A 83 14.33 0.21 10.41
CA LEU A 83 15.48 -0.44 11.04
C LEU A 83 15.89 -1.71 10.27
N GLU A 84 14.90 -2.53 9.89
CA GLU A 84 15.16 -3.75 9.12
C GLU A 84 15.64 -3.45 7.69
N SER A 85 15.06 -2.46 7.01
CA SER A 85 15.51 -2.08 5.67
C SER A 85 16.94 -1.53 5.67
N ASP A 86 17.28 -0.69 6.64
CA ASP A 86 18.61 -0.11 6.77
C ASP A 86 19.63 -1.20 7.15
N ALA A 87 19.26 -2.12 8.03
CA ALA A 87 20.10 -3.25 8.41
C ALA A 87 20.37 -4.20 7.22
N GLU A 88 19.36 -4.51 6.39
CA GLU A 88 19.56 -5.30 5.17
C GLU A 88 20.46 -4.56 4.18
N PHE A 89 20.24 -3.26 3.97
CA PHE A 89 21.10 -2.48 3.09
C PHE A 89 22.58 -2.52 3.53
N ILE A 90 22.85 -2.29 4.82
CA ILE A 90 24.20 -2.35 5.38
C ILE A 90 24.81 -3.75 5.20
N ARG A 91 24.03 -4.81 5.46
CA ARG A 91 24.45 -6.20 5.27
C ARG A 91 24.83 -6.47 3.82
N MET A 92 24.00 -6.04 2.87
CA MET A 92 24.27 -6.19 1.44
C MET A 92 25.58 -5.51 1.02
N VAL A 93 25.85 -4.31 1.54
CA VAL A 93 27.10 -3.59 1.28
C VAL A 93 28.32 -4.33 1.84
N ILE A 94 28.26 -4.79 3.09
CA ILE A 94 29.36 -5.51 3.75
C ILE A 94 29.65 -6.84 3.03
N GLU A 95 28.61 -7.58 2.69
CA GLU A 95 28.70 -8.89 2.04
C GLU A 95 28.97 -8.79 0.53
N LYS A 96 28.93 -7.58 -0.04
CA LYS A 96 28.98 -7.34 -1.49
C LYS A 96 27.91 -8.13 -2.25
N LYS A 97 26.76 -8.33 -1.59
CA LYS A 97 25.59 -8.96 -2.19
C LYS A 97 25.01 -7.99 -3.20
N LYS A 98 24.75 -8.46 -4.42
CA LYS A 98 24.03 -7.67 -5.42
C LYS A 98 22.53 -7.77 -5.14
N GLU A 99 21.81 -6.70 -5.42
CA GLU A 99 20.36 -6.74 -5.54
C GLU A 99 19.95 -7.78 -6.57
N ASP A 100 18.78 -8.38 -6.36
CA ASP A 100 18.17 -9.23 -7.37
C ASP A 100 17.81 -8.33 -8.56
N PRO A 101 18.27 -8.61 -9.79
CA PRO A 101 17.82 -7.86 -10.96
C PRO A 101 16.30 -7.76 -11.08
N ALA A 102 15.57 -8.75 -10.55
CA ALA A 102 14.11 -8.74 -10.49
C ALA A 102 13.54 -7.58 -9.64
N ASP A 103 14.30 -7.03 -8.69
CA ASP A 103 13.86 -5.87 -7.90
C ASP A 103 13.82 -4.59 -8.73
N ASN A 104 14.77 -4.39 -9.67
CA ASN A 104 14.72 -3.26 -10.60
C ASN A 104 13.49 -3.33 -11.51
N ASP A 105 13.15 -4.52 -12.00
CA ASP A 105 11.96 -4.74 -12.82
C ASP A 105 10.66 -4.41 -12.06
N ARG A 106 10.63 -4.61 -10.74
CA ARG A 106 9.48 -4.25 -9.89
C ARG A 106 9.27 -2.74 -9.82
N PHE A 107 10.33 -1.94 -9.70
CA PHE A 107 10.20 -0.48 -9.66
C PHE A 107 9.70 0.09 -10.99
N VAL A 108 10.19 -0.46 -12.12
CA VAL A 108 9.69 -0.11 -13.45
C VAL A 108 8.21 -0.48 -13.60
N MET A 109 7.82 -1.65 -13.11
CA MET A 109 6.41 -2.08 -13.13
C MET A 109 5.53 -1.17 -12.27
N LEU A 110 6.01 -0.73 -11.10
CA LEU A 110 5.27 0.17 -10.21
C LEU A 110 5.00 1.52 -10.89
N ASP A 111 6.00 2.11 -11.57
CA ASP A 111 5.81 3.33 -12.36
C ASP A 111 4.74 3.15 -13.45
N LYS A 112 4.81 2.04 -14.20
CA LYS A 112 3.81 1.73 -15.24
C LYS A 112 2.41 1.65 -14.67
N VAL A 113 2.23 1.00 -13.52
CA VAL A 113 0.92 0.89 -12.86
C VAL A 113 0.40 2.26 -12.41
N ALA A 114 1.25 3.10 -11.81
CA ALA A 114 0.86 4.44 -11.38
C ALA A 114 0.41 5.31 -12.57
N ARG A 115 1.20 5.32 -13.65
CA ARG A 115 0.88 6.07 -14.87
C ARG A 115 -0.36 5.53 -15.60
N ALA A 116 -0.56 4.22 -15.59
CA ALA A 116 -1.79 3.61 -16.13
C ALA A 116 -3.03 4.02 -15.33
N ALA A 117 -2.93 4.11 -14.00
CA ALA A 117 -4.02 4.57 -13.15
C ALA A 117 -4.35 6.05 -13.38
N GLU A 118 -3.32 6.90 -13.50
CA GLU A 118 -3.47 8.32 -13.85
C GLU A 118 -4.11 8.49 -15.24
N MET A 119 -3.62 7.79 -16.26
CA MET A 119 -4.20 7.81 -17.60
C MET A 119 -5.66 7.31 -17.60
N SER A 120 -5.96 6.27 -16.82
CA SER A 120 -7.32 5.75 -16.66
C SER A 120 -8.27 6.77 -16.06
N LEU A 121 -7.81 7.52 -15.05
CA LEU A 121 -8.57 8.61 -14.43
C LEU A 121 -8.91 9.71 -15.46
N HIS A 122 -7.94 10.15 -16.27
CA HIS A 122 -8.14 11.23 -17.22
C HIS A 122 -8.93 10.81 -18.47
N GLU A 123 -8.72 9.60 -18.97
CA GLU A 123 -9.37 9.10 -20.21
C GLU A 123 -10.69 8.36 -19.95
N ASN A 124 -11.02 8.09 -18.69
CA ASN A 124 -12.22 7.38 -18.27
C ASN A 124 -12.39 6.01 -18.97
N ARG A 125 -11.29 5.24 -19.03
CA ARG A 125 -11.25 3.89 -19.63
C ARG A 125 -10.26 2.98 -18.92
N VAL A 126 -10.34 1.68 -19.22
CA VAL A 126 -9.31 0.71 -18.84
C VAL A 126 -8.03 0.98 -19.66
N VAL A 127 -6.88 0.96 -18.99
CA VAL A 127 -5.55 1.14 -19.59
C VAL A 127 -4.75 -0.15 -19.40
N PHE A 128 -4.17 -0.67 -20.48
CA PHE A 128 -3.33 -1.85 -20.43
C PHE A 128 -1.87 -1.46 -20.22
N LEU A 129 -1.13 -2.23 -19.41
CA LEU A 129 0.27 -1.90 -19.11
C LEU A 129 1.20 -1.97 -20.33
N ASN A 130 0.83 -2.69 -21.38
CA ASN A 130 1.59 -2.75 -22.63
C ASN A 130 1.51 -1.46 -23.46
N GLU A 131 0.63 -0.51 -23.11
CA GLU A 131 0.63 0.84 -23.69
C GLU A 131 1.89 1.64 -23.31
N PHE A 132 2.65 1.16 -22.31
CA PHE A 132 3.91 1.76 -21.84
C PHE A 132 5.15 0.98 -22.26
N ASP A 133 4.99 -0.06 -23.10
CA ASP A 133 6.11 -0.79 -23.69
C ASP A 133 6.51 -0.06 -24.99
N ASN A 134 7.75 0.45 -25.04
CA ASN A 134 8.34 0.98 -26.28
C ASN A 134 8.74 -0.16 -27.22
#